data_AF-A0A376TL49-F1
#
_entry.id   AF-A0A376TL49-F1
#
_cell.length_a   1.000
_cell.length_b   1.000
_cell.length_c   1.000
_cell.angle_alpha   90.00
_cell.angle_beta   90.00
_cell.angle_gamma   90.00
#
_symmetry.space_group_name_H-M   'P 1'
#
loop_
_entity.id
_entity.type
_entity.pdbx_description
1 polymer ?
#
loop_
_entity_poly.entity_id
_entity_poly.type
_entity_poly.pdbx_seq_one_letter_code
_entity_poly.pdbx_strand_id
1 'polypeptide(L)'
;MFEGLAKDLDEATELAASGEITFSPCHEHDCVGSMAGVTSASMFMHIVKNKTYGNIAYTNMSEQMAKILRMGCQRSERDRPPQLDARCAGANAARRDENYRRD
;
A
#
# COMPACT_ATOMS: atom_id res chain seq x y z
N MET A 1 -10.48 -7.93 7.73
CA MET A 1 -10.15 -6.72 6.92
C MET A 1 -8.72 -6.29 7.20
N PHE A 2 -8.07 -5.59 6.27
CA PHE A 2 -6.65 -5.23 6.39
C PHE A 2 -6.38 -4.22 7.52
N GLU A 3 -7.12 -3.11 7.56
CA GLU A 3 -6.95 -2.06 8.59
C GLU A 3 -7.69 -2.36 9.91
N GLY A 4 -8.37 -3.51 10.01
CA GLY A 4 -9.16 -3.86 11.20
C GLY A 4 -10.40 -2.99 11.46
N LEU A 5 -10.76 -2.10 10.52
CA LEU A 5 -11.92 -1.20 10.63
C LEU A 5 -13.29 -1.90 10.52
N ALA A 6 -13.32 -3.11 9.99
CA ALA A 6 -14.53 -3.94 9.89
C ALA A 6 -14.18 -5.42 10.06
N LYS A 7 -15.14 -6.22 10.52
CA LYS A 7 -14.98 -7.65 10.81
C LYS A 7 -15.19 -8.51 9.57
N ASP A 8 -16.14 -8.12 8.72
CA ASP A 8 -16.52 -8.84 7.49
C ASP A 8 -16.73 -7.89 6.30
N LEU A 9 -17.11 -8.47 5.15
CA LEU A 9 -17.32 -7.73 3.91
C LEU A 9 -18.59 -6.87 3.92
N ASP A 10 -19.61 -7.29 4.68
CA ASP A 10 -20.88 -6.59 4.74
C ASP A 10 -20.72 -5.32 5.58
N GLU A 11 -20.11 -5.43 6.77
CA GLU A 11 -19.76 -4.30 7.64
C GLU A 11 -18.79 -3.33 6.92
N ALA A 12 -17.85 -3.86 6.13
CA ALA A 12 -16.95 -3.03 5.33
C ALA A 12 -17.68 -2.22 4.24
N THR A 13 -18.70 -2.82 3.62
CA THR A 13 -19.51 -2.16 2.58
C THR A 13 -20.39 -1.08 3.19
N GLU A 14 -21.00 -1.38 4.35
CA GLU A 14 -21.78 -0.39 5.11
C GLU A 14 -20.90 0.78 5.57
N LEU A 15 -19.70 0.52 6.11
CA LEU A 15 -18.76 1.55 6.54
C LEU A 15 -18.23 2.39 5.37
N ALA A 16 -17.98 1.77 4.21
CA ALA A 16 -17.61 2.51 3.00
C ALA A 16 -18.75 3.41 2.52
N ALA A 17 -20.00 3.01 2.73
CA ALA A 17 -21.19 3.79 2.36
C ALA A 17 -21.63 4.79 3.43
N SER A 18 -21.21 4.64 4.69
CA SER A 18 -21.64 5.48 5.82
C SER A 18 -21.14 6.93 5.72
N GLY A 19 -20.11 7.18 4.90
CA GLY A 19 -19.47 8.48 4.74
C GLY A 19 -18.42 8.80 5.82
N GLU A 20 -18.13 7.84 6.71
CA GLU A 20 -17.05 7.97 7.71
C GLU A 20 -15.66 7.83 7.09
N ILE A 21 -15.55 7.20 5.91
CA ILE A 21 -14.31 7.04 5.15
C ILE A 21 -14.22 8.14 4.07
N THR A 22 -13.11 8.88 4.09
CA THR A 22 -12.78 9.81 3.00
C THR A 22 -12.05 9.08 1.89
N PHE A 23 -12.62 9.08 0.68
CA PHE A 23 -11.98 8.56 -0.52
C PHE A 23 -11.40 9.72 -1.33
N SER A 24 -10.09 9.71 -1.54
CA SER A 24 -9.38 10.65 -2.40
C SER A 24 -8.51 9.91 -3.42
N PRO A 25 -8.36 10.45 -4.64
CA PRO A 25 -7.52 9.84 -5.66
C PRO A 25 -6.05 9.91 -5.27
N CYS A 26 -5.27 8.87 -5.60
CA CYS A 26 -3.85 8.82 -5.24
C CYS A 26 -3.05 10.03 -5.77
N HIS A 27 -3.42 10.56 -6.94
CA HIS A 27 -2.74 11.68 -7.59
C HIS A 27 -2.81 12.99 -6.79
N GLU A 28 -3.81 13.17 -5.92
CA GLU A 28 -3.90 14.34 -5.03
C GLU A 28 -2.93 14.25 -3.84
N HIS A 29 -2.29 13.09 -3.63
CA HIS A 29 -1.39 12.81 -2.52
C HIS A 29 0.01 12.40 -2.99
N ASP A 30 0.46 12.91 -4.16
CA ASP A 30 1.73 12.55 -4.79
C ASP A 30 1.94 11.03 -4.92
N CYS A 31 0.85 10.27 -5.02
CA CYS A 31 0.84 8.82 -4.98
C CYS A 31 0.28 8.25 -6.28
N VAL A 32 0.81 7.11 -6.70
CA VAL A 32 0.27 6.34 -7.82
C VAL A 32 -0.03 4.91 -7.39
N GLY A 33 -1.27 4.50 -7.62
CA GLY A 33 -1.76 3.15 -7.38
C GLY A 33 -1.94 2.39 -8.69
N SER A 34 -1.56 1.12 -8.72
CA SER A 34 -1.77 0.25 -9.88
C SER A 34 -3.14 -0.43 -9.82
N MET A 35 -3.83 -0.51 -10.97
CA MET A 35 -5.15 -1.13 -11.15
C MET A 35 -6.22 -0.49 -10.24
N ALA A 36 -6.78 -1.23 -9.27
CA ALA A 36 -7.75 -0.67 -8.32
C ALA A 36 -7.16 0.47 -7.47
N GLY A 37 -5.83 0.54 -7.33
CA GLY A 37 -5.15 1.67 -6.71
C GLY A 37 -5.42 1.89 -5.21
N VAL A 38 -6.16 0.99 -4.56
CA VAL A 38 -6.50 1.08 -3.14
C VAL A 38 -5.23 1.10 -2.31
N THR A 39 -5.07 2.16 -1.53
CA THR A 39 -3.95 2.38 -0.63
C THR A 39 -4.52 2.77 0.73
N SER A 40 -3.99 2.18 1.79
CA SER A 40 -4.45 2.40 3.17
C SER A 40 -3.26 2.66 4.10
N ALA A 41 -3.52 3.18 5.30
CA ALA A 41 -2.51 3.76 6.18
C ALA A 41 -1.41 2.77 6.60
N SER A 42 -1.76 1.50 6.80
CA SER A 42 -0.85 0.44 7.26
C SER A 42 -0.10 -0.24 6.10
N MET A 43 -0.32 0.18 4.84
CA MET A 43 0.37 -0.38 3.69
C MET A 43 1.78 0.20 3.55
N PHE A 44 2.75 -0.67 3.26
CA PHE A 44 4.10 -0.24 2.92
C PHE A 44 4.16 0.37 1.52
N MET A 45 4.82 1.53 1.43
CA MET A 45 4.95 2.31 0.20
C MET A 45 6.41 2.48 -0.22
N HIS A 46 6.64 2.48 -1.53
CA HIS A 46 7.88 2.98 -2.11
C HIS A 46 7.87 4.50 -2.09
N ILE A 47 8.88 5.06 -1.43
CA ILE A 47 9.22 6.48 -1.54
C ILE A 47 10.20 6.65 -2.70
N VAL A 48 9.86 7.49 -3.67
CA VAL A 48 10.70 7.83 -4.82
C VAL A 48 11.01 9.31 -4.77
N LYS A 49 12.27 9.67 -4.53
CA LYS A 49 12.73 11.06 -4.49
C LYS A 49 13.44 11.40 -5.78
N ASN A 50 13.00 12.47 -6.44
CA ASN A 50 13.70 13.05 -7.57
C ASN A 50 14.91 13.86 -7.07
N LYS A 51 16.12 13.44 -7.42
CA LYS A 51 17.35 14.15 -7.01
C LYS A 51 17.50 15.52 -7.68
N THR A 52 16.95 15.71 -8.88
CA THR A 52 17.13 16.94 -9.68
C THR A 52 16.19 18.06 -9.25
N TYR A 53 14.91 17.75 -9.05
CA TYR A 53 13.86 18.74 -8.75
C TYR A 53 13.31 18.63 -7.33
N GLY A 54 13.77 17.66 -6.54
CA GLY A 54 13.42 17.53 -5.12
C GLY A 54 12.02 16.98 -4.84
N ASN A 55 11.19 16.73 -5.85
CA ASN A 55 9.84 16.17 -5.66
C ASN A 55 9.89 14.72 -5.16
N ILE A 56 8.86 14.34 -4.39
CA ILE A 56 8.72 12.99 -3.82
C ILE A 56 7.43 12.40 -4.37
N ALA A 57 7.47 11.13 -4.76
CA ALA A 57 6.29 10.37 -5.16
C ALA A 57 6.21 9.05 -4.40
N TYR A 58 5.00 8.56 -4.22
CA TYR A 58 4.70 7.34 -3.47
C TYR A 58 4.03 6.30 -4.38
N THR A 59 4.32 5.03 -4.16
CA THR A 59 3.55 3.94 -4.79
C THR A 59 3.54 2.70 -3.93
N ASN A 60 2.45 1.94 -3.99
CA ASN A 60 2.32 0.72 -3.21
C ASN A 60 3.23 -0.40 -3.76
N MET A 61 3.65 -1.32 -2.89
CA MET A 61 4.46 -2.48 -3.30
C MET A 61 3.60 -3.55 -3.99
N SER A 62 4.16 -4.22 -5.01
CA SER A 62 3.45 -5.28 -5.72
C SER A 62 3.26 -6.51 -4.85
N GLU A 63 2.06 -7.07 -4.89
CA GLU A 63 1.68 -8.29 -4.15
C GLU A 63 2.19 -9.59 -4.80
N GLN A 64 2.68 -9.51 -6.05
CA GLN A 64 3.35 -10.61 -6.78
C GLN A 64 2.59 -11.96 -6.78
N MET A 65 1.26 -11.96 -6.85
CA MET A 65 0.42 -13.17 -6.93
C MET A 65 -0.72 -12.99 -7.95
N ALA A 66 -1.40 -14.09 -8.30
CA ALA A 66 -2.49 -14.09 -9.29
C ALA A 66 -3.85 -13.61 -8.71
N LYS A 67 -4.07 -13.75 -7.39
CA LYS A 67 -5.26 -13.27 -6.68
C LYS A 67 -4.83 -12.19 -5.69
N ILE A 68 -5.00 -10.93 -6.08
CA ILE A 68 -4.42 -9.78 -5.39
C ILE A 68 -5.46 -8.68 -5.15
N LEU A 69 -5.22 -7.86 -4.14
CA LEU A 69 -6.10 -6.77 -3.72
C LEU A 69 -6.26 -5.72 -4.82
N ARG A 70 -5.20 -5.49 -5.61
CA ARG A 70 -5.23 -4.59 -6.78
C ARG A 70 -6.22 -5.03 -7.87
N MET A 71 -6.63 -6.31 -7.85
CA MET A 71 -7.65 -6.88 -8.74
C MET A 71 -9.00 -7.10 -8.02
N GLY A 72 -9.18 -6.52 -6.82
CA GLY A 72 -10.41 -6.63 -6.03
C GLY A 72 -10.55 -7.93 -5.24
N CYS A 73 -9.50 -8.75 -5.14
CA CYS A 73 -9.55 -10.00 -4.38
C CYS A 73 -9.09 -9.77 -2.93
N GLN A 74 -9.98 -9.99 -1.97
CA GLN A 74 -9.63 -9.99 -0.55
C GLN A 74 -9.38 -11.43 -0.07
N ARG A 75 -8.18 -11.69 0.46
CA ARG A 75 -7.81 -12.96 1.09
C ARG A 75 -7.66 -12.81 2.60
N SER A 76 -7.60 -13.95 3.30
CA SER A 76 -7.29 -13.97 4.73
C SER A 76 -5.85 -13.53 4.97
N GLU A 77 -5.59 -12.92 6.13
CA GLU A 77 -4.25 -12.49 6.59
C GLU A 77 -3.16 -13.58 6.43
N ARG A 78 -3.55 -14.86 6.50
CA ARG A 78 -2.66 -16.01 6.31
C ARG A 78 -2.07 -16.13 4.90
N ASP A 79 -2.69 -15.50 3.92
CA ASP A 79 -2.24 -15.49 2.53
C ASP A 79 -1.46 -14.23 2.16
N ARG A 80 -1.01 -13.43 3.16
CA ARG A 80 -0.25 -12.21 2.91
C ARG A 80 1.01 -12.55 2.11
N PRO A 81 1.22 -11.93 0.93
CA PRO A 81 2.41 -12.20 0.14
C PRO A 81 3.65 -11.81 0.93
N PRO A 82 4.73 -12.60 0.87
CA PRO A 82 5.94 -12.39 1.68
C PRO A 82 6.57 -11.01 1.46
N GLN A 83 6.32 -10.36 0.32
CA GLN A 83 6.80 -9.02 0.00
C GLN A 83 6.11 -7.93 0.82
N LEU A 84 4.89 -8.18 1.30
CA LEU A 84 4.16 -7.29 2.22
C LEU A 84 4.39 -7.65 3.71
N ASP A 85 5.23 -8.65 3.99
CA ASP A 85 5.73 -8.94 5.34
C ASP A 85 6.65 -7.79 5.79
N ALA A 86 6.53 -7.39 7.05
CA ALA A 86 7.41 -6.42 7.70
C ALA A 86 8.89 -6.81 7.57
N ARG A 87 9.23 -8.10 7.48
CA ARG A 87 10.60 -8.56 7.20
C ARG A 87 11.10 -8.15 5.83
N CYS A 88 10.32 -8.34 4.77
CA CYS A 88 10.70 -7.92 3.42
C CYS A 88 10.69 -6.40 3.27
N ALA A 89 9.68 -5.73 3.83
CA ALA A 89 9.62 -4.28 3.85
C ALA A 89 10.82 -3.67 4.61
N GLY A 90 11.15 -4.24 5.77
CA GLY A 90 12.31 -3.84 6.58
C GLY A 90 13.64 -4.14 5.88
N ALA A 91 13.77 -5.27 5.19
CA ALA A 91 14.96 -5.57 4.39
C ALA A 91 15.13 -4.58 3.21
N ASN A 92 14.03 -4.19 2.56
CA ASN A 92 14.06 -3.15 1.52
C ASN A 92 14.42 -1.78 2.09
N ALA A 93 13.88 -1.41 3.26
CA ALA A 93 14.25 -0.17 3.94
C ALA A 93 15.74 -0.15 4.34
N ALA A 94 16.22 -1.22 4.98
CA ALA A 94 17.61 -1.33 5.41
C ALA A 94 18.61 -1.31 4.25
N ARG A 95 18.32 -2.01 3.14
CA ARG A 95 19.15 -1.96 1.92
C ARG A 95 19.17 -0.58 1.29
N ARG A 96 18.10 0.21 1.43
CA ARG A 96 18.06 1.60 0.94
C ARG A 96 18.90 2.53 1.78
N ASP A 97 18.89 2.39 3.11
CA ASP A 97 19.78 3.17 3.98
C ASP A 97 21.25 2.90 3.66
N GLU A 98 21.60 1.66 3.32
CA GLU A 98 22.96 1.32 2.89
C GLU A 98 23.33 1.99 1.56
N ASN A 99 22.45 1.97 0.56
CA ASN A 99 22.70 2.60 -0.74
C ASN A 99 22.69 4.14 -0.65
N TYR A 100 21.83 4.73 0.17
CA TYR A 100 21.76 6.18 0.35
C TYR A 100 22.97 6.74 1.09
N ARG A 101 23.60 5.97 1.99
CA ARG A 101 24.87 6.38 2.63
C ARG A 101 26.08 6.34 1.69
N ARG A 102 25.97 5.69 0.52
CA ARG A 102 27.06 5.57 -0.46
C ARG A 102 27.03 6.64 -1.55
N ASP A 103 25.94 7.40 -1.66
CA ASP A 103 25.75 8.51 -2.61
C ASP A 103 25.97 9.88 -1.92
#